data_AF-A0A0E3JSU8-F1
#
_entry.id   AF-A0A0E3JSU8-F1
#
_cell.length_a   1.000
_cell.length_b   1.000
_cell.length_c   1.000
_cell.angle_alpha   90.00
_cell.angle_beta   90.00
_cell.angle_gamma   90.00
#
_symmetry.space_group_name_H-M   'P 1'
#
loop_
_entity.id
_entity.type
_entity.pdbx_description
1 polymer ?
#
loop_
_entity_poly.entity_id
_entity_poly.type
_entity_poly.pdbx_seq_one_letter_code
_entity_poly.pdbx_strand_id
1 'polypeptide(L)' 'MTNFTIDLDSYTCSSDPLEAIEYLFNNNNVIFKIKSANPYFEIIKDRYTINIIKQEGDTIYFIIRYGG' A
#
# COMPACT_ATOMS: atom_id res chain seq x y z
N MET A 1 9.32 -12.19 12.92
CA MET A 1 9.00 -10.83 12.43
C MET A 1 7.59 -10.88 11.87
N THR A 2 6.65 -10.15 12.46
CA THR A 2 5.25 -10.13 12.02
C THR A 2 5.13 -9.07 10.93
N ASN A 3 4.96 -9.48 9.67
CA ASN A 3 4.64 -8.54 8.60
C ASN A 3 3.17 -8.12 8.77
N PHE A 4 2.92 -6.83 8.90
CA PHE A 4 1.56 -6.31 9.00
C PHE A 4 1.04 -6.02 7.59
N THR A 5 -0.09 -6.63 7.23
CA THR A 5 -0.75 -6.35 5.96
C THR A 5 -1.86 -5.33 6.19
N ILE A 6 -1.77 -4.20 5.50
CA ILE A 6 -2.75 -3.12 5.57
C ILE A 6 -3.63 -3.17 4.33
N ASP A 7 -4.93 -3.25 4.55
CA ASP A 7 -5.94 -3.19 3.50
C ASP A 7 -6.31 -1.75 3.21
N LEU A 8 -5.88 -1.23 2.06
CA LEU A 8 -6.16 0.14 1.62
C LEU A 8 -7.55 0.30 0.99
N ASP A 9 -8.26 -0.81 0.71
CA ASP A 9 -9.68 -0.77 0.34
C ASP A 9 -10.60 -0.75 1.57
N SER A 10 -10.07 -1.13 2.73
CA SER A 10 -10.81 -1.13 3.98
C SER A 10 -10.72 0.24 4.65
N TYR A 11 -11.87 0.87 4.88
CA TYR A 11 -12.04 2.14 5.61
C TYR A 11 -11.63 2.09 7.10
N THR A 12 -10.97 1.02 7.54
CA THR A 12 -10.64 0.77 8.95
C THR A 12 -9.37 1.47 9.42
N CYS A 13 -8.51 1.92 8.51
CA CYS A 13 -7.26 2.64 8.84
C CYS A 13 -7.26 4.02 8.18
N SER A 14 -7.92 4.98 8.84
CA SER A 14 -8.07 6.37 8.38
C SER A 14 -8.83 6.50 7.06
N SER A 15 -9.54 7.62 6.89
CA SER A 15 -10.40 7.83 5.73
C SER A 15 -9.61 8.01 4.42
N ASP A 16 -8.28 8.07 4.47
CA ASP A 16 -7.41 8.29 3.30
C ASP A 16 -6.27 7.24 3.22
N PRO A 17 -6.25 6.39 2.17
CA PRO A 17 -5.18 5.41 1.93
C PRO A 17 -3.77 6.00 1.84
N LEU A 18 -3.63 7.26 1.43
CA LEU A 18 -2.34 7.93 1.31
C LEU A 18 -1.82 8.33 2.68
N GLU A 19 -2.69 8.79 3.60
CA GLU A 19 -2.32 9.09 4.98
C GLU A 19 -1.85 7.82 5.70
N ALA A 20 -2.53 6.69 5.48
CA ALA A 20 -2.11 5.40 6.02
C ALA A 20 -0.72 4.98 5.51
N ILE A 21 -0.45 5.21 4.23
CA ILE A 21 0.87 5.02 3.64
C ILE A 21 1.90 5.97 4.28
N GLU A 22 1.61 7.27 4.38
CA GLU A 22 2.52 8.27 4.95
C GLU A 22 2.85 7.99 6.42
N TYR A 23 1.89 7.46 7.18
CA TYR A 23 2.13 7.07 8.56
C TYR A 23 3.00 5.81 8.68
N LEU A 24 2.87 4.86 7.74
CA LEU A 24 3.43 3.52 7.85
C LEU A 24 4.65 3.25 6.95
N PHE A 25 4.96 4.10 5.97
CA PHE A 25 6.05 3.83 5.02
C PHE A 25 7.43 3.73 5.67
N ASN A 26 7.64 4.38 6.82
CA ASN A 26 8.88 4.28 7.59
C ASN A 26 9.06 2.92 8.29
N ASN A 27 8.03 2.07 8.27
CA ASN A 27 8.06 0.75 8.88
C ASN A 27 8.33 -0.32 7.82
N ASN A 28 9.56 -0.85 7.79
CA ASN A 28 10.02 -1.85 6.82
C ASN A 28 9.27 -3.21 6.89
N ASN A 29 8.33 -3.37 7.82
CA ASN A 29 7.56 -4.60 8.01
C ASN A 29 6.09 -4.47 7.56
N VAL A 30 5.76 -3.44 6.78
CA VAL A 30 4.39 -3.19 6.32
C VAL A 30 4.24 -3.58 4.85
N ILE A 31 3.24 -4.42 4.60
CA ILE A 31 2.77 -4.78 3.26
C ILE A 31 1.44 -4.08 3.06
N PHE A 32 1.32 -3.32 2.00
CA PHE A 32 0.04 -2.73 1.60
C PHE A 32 -0.63 -3.67 0.62
N LYS A 33 -1.96 -3.82 0.73
CA LYS A 33 -2.77 -4.43 -0.31
C LYS A 33 -3.87 -3.48 -0.76
N ILE A 34 -4.13 -3.46 -2.05
CA ILE A 34 -5.15 -2.63 -2.69
C ILE A 34 -5.69 -3.33 -3.93
N LYS A 35 -6.95 -3.12 -4.26
CA LYS A 35 -7.52 -3.53 -5.54
C LYS A 35 -6.93 -2.66 -6.65
N SER A 36 -6.53 -3.28 -7.75
CA SER A 36 -6.08 -2.61 -8.97
C SER A 36 -7.14 -1.66 -9.56
N ALA A 37 -8.42 -1.93 -9.33
CA ALA A 37 -9.53 -1.07 -9.72
C ALA A 37 -9.75 0.15 -8.79
N ASN A 38 -9.04 0.20 -7.66
CA ASN A 38 -9.14 1.32 -6.74
C ASN A 38 -8.44 2.55 -7.34
N PRO A 39 -9.11 3.72 -7.43
CA PRO A 39 -8.51 4.92 -8.01
C PRO A 39 -7.25 5.39 -7.28
N TYR A 40 -7.09 5.05 -5.99
CA TYR A 40 -5.88 5.36 -5.24
C TYR A 40 -4.66 4.57 -5.73
N PHE A 41 -4.83 3.43 -6.40
CA PHE A 41 -3.70 2.63 -6.87
C PHE A 41 -2.83 3.38 -7.88
N GLU A 42 -3.45 4.07 -8.84
CA GLU A 42 -2.71 4.90 -9.80
C GLU A 42 -2.04 6.10 -9.12
N ILE A 43 -2.71 6.72 -8.14
CA ILE A 43 -2.15 7.83 -7.35
C ILE A 43 -0.92 7.36 -6.56
N ILE A 44 -0.99 6.18 -5.95
CA ILE A 44 0.10 5.59 -5.17
C ILE A 44 1.30 5.27 -6.08
N LYS A 45 1.05 4.73 -7.27
CA LYS A 45 2.11 4.45 -8.26
C LYS A 45 2.81 5.71 -8.77
N ASP A 46 2.08 6.81 -8.91
CA ASP A 46 2.64 8.09 -9.36
C ASP A 46 3.45 8.77 -8.26
N ARG A 47 2.99 8.70 -7.01
CA ARG A 47 3.63 9.36 -5.86
C ARG A 47 4.79 8.58 -5.24
N TYR A 48 4.73 7.25 -5.28
CA TYR A 48 5.65 6.39 -4.53
C TYR A 48 6.33 5.36 -5.44
N THR A 49 7.59 5.06 -5.12
CA THR A 49 8.25 3.89 -5.69
C THR A 49 7.73 2.64 -4.99
N ILE A 50 6.76 1.96 -5.61
CA ILE A 50 6.24 0.70 -5.10
C ILE A 50 6.99 -0.50 -5.66
N ASN A 51 7.14 -1.53 -4.85
CA ASN A 51 7.57 -2.84 -5.28
C ASN A 51 6.44 -3.85 -5.04
N ILE A 52 5.85 -4.33 -6.13
CA ILE A 52 4.78 -5.34 -6.08
C ILE A 52 5.41 -6.67 -5.68
N ILE A 53 4.91 -7.25 -4.59
CA ILE A 53 5.40 -8.53 -4.06
C ILE A 53 4.51 -9.70 -4.46
N LYS A 54 3.21 -9.45 -4.70
CA LYS A 54 2.22 -10.48 -5.05
C LYS A 54 1.00 -9.83 -5.73
N GLN A 55 0.36 -10.57 -6.62
CA GLN A 55 -0.95 -10.23 -7.17
C GLN A 55 -1.87 -11.46 -7.07
N GLU A 56 -3.09 -11.25 -6.55
CA GLU A 56 -4.13 -12.28 -6.43
C GLU A 56 -5.42 -11.74 -7.06
N GLY A 57 -5.68 -12.13 -8.31
CA GLY A 57 -6.76 -11.57 -9.10
C GLY A 57 -6.58 -10.05 -9.24
N ASP A 58 -7.57 -9.31 -8.75
CA ASP A 58 -7.56 -7.85 -8.77
C ASP A 58 -6.81 -7.24 -7.59
N THR A 59 -6.39 -8.02 -6.60
CA THR A 59 -5.70 -7.53 -5.41
C THR A 59 -4.20 -7.48 -5.63
N ILE A 60 -3.60 -6.31 -5.44
CA ILE A 60 -2.16 -6.07 -5.53
C ILE A 60 -1.59 -5.93 -4.13
N TYR A 61 -0.52 -6.66 -3.84
CA TYR A 61 0.26 -6.53 -2.62
C TYR A 61 1.59 -5.89 -2.95
N PHE A 62 1.96 -4.83 -2.25
CA PHE A 62 3.17 -4.08 -2.51
C PHE A 62 3.78 -3.52 -1.23
N ILE A 63 5.08 -3.23 -1.31
CA ILE A 63 5.81 -2.44 -0.31
C ILE A 63 6.23 -1.12 -0.95
N ILE A 64 6.41 -0.10 -0.14
CA ILE A 64 6.96 1.19 -0.60
C ILE A 64 8.46 1.15 -0.36
N ARG A 65 9.23 1.49 -1.39
CA ARG A 65 10.66 1.77 -1.27
C ARG A 65 10.82 3.27 -1.15
N TYR A 66 11.56 3.71 -0.14
CA TYR A 66 12.02 5.08 -0.09
C TYR A 66 12.93 5.31 -1.31
N GLY A 67 12.45 6.09 -2.28
CA GLY A 67 13.33 6.70 -3.27
C GLY A 67 14.09 7.79 -2.56
N GLY A 68 15.41 7.64 -2.45
CA GLY A 68 16.28 8.64 -1.82
C GLY A 68 16.25 9.98 -2.53
#